data_AF-A0A2A5C5F8-F1
#
_entry.id   AF-A0A2A5C5F8-F1
#
_cell.length_a   1.000
_cell.length_b   1.000
_cell.length_c   1.000
_cell.angle_alpha   90.00
_cell.angle_beta   90.00
_cell.angle_gamma   90.00
#
_symmetry.space_group_name_H-M   'P 1'
#
loop_
_entity.id
_entity.type
_entity.pdbx_description
1 polymer ?
#
loop_
_entity_poly.entity_id
_entity_poly.type
_entity_poly.pdbx_seq_one_letter_code
_entity_poly.pdbx_strand_id
1 'polypeptide(L)'
;MARQILIRRIQNGLFALNMIKAGQKTAILITEQKYIGKNTGVPRSLAKLTGKDNHISLLFLEKQPNNQQADYIWQTNGPSRPAP
;
A
#
# COMPACT_ATOMS: atom_id res chain seq x y z
N MET A 1 -0.93 14.54 -15.43
CA MET A 1 -0.27 14.19 -14.15
C MET A 1 -1.06 14.64 -12.91
N ALA A 2 -1.37 15.93 -12.73
CA ALA A 2 -2.07 16.43 -11.52
C ALA A 2 -3.40 15.71 -11.20
N ARG A 3 -4.25 15.46 -12.21
CA ARG A 3 -5.52 14.73 -12.05
C ARG A 3 -5.32 13.30 -11.54
N GLN A 4 -4.34 12.57 -12.06
CA GLN A 4 -4.05 11.19 -11.63
C GLN A 4 -3.54 11.14 -10.19
N ILE A 5 -2.72 12.12 -9.78
CA ILE A 5 -2.25 12.25 -8.40
C ILE A 5 -3.45 12.50 -7.46
N LEU A 6 -4.37 13.38 -7.84
CA LEU A 6 -5.58 13.66 -7.07
C LEU A 6 -6.45 12.40 -6.93
N ILE A 7 -6.72 11.70 -8.04
CA ILE A 7 -7.50 10.46 -8.04
C ILE A 7 -6.86 9.43 -7.12
N ARG A 8 -5.53 9.23 -7.19
CA ARG A 8 -4.82 8.29 -6.30
C ARG A 8 -4.94 8.68 -4.83
N ARG A 9 -4.88 9.97 -4.50
CA ARG A 9 -5.10 10.45 -3.11
C ARG A 9 -6.51 10.17 -2.62
N ILE A 10 -7.52 10.38 -3.48
CA ILE A 10 -8.92 10.06 -3.15
C ILE A 10 -9.07 8.55 -2.91
N GLN A 11 -8.50 7.71 -3.80
CA GLN A 11 -8.50 6.25 -3.63
C GLN A 11 -7.83 5.81 -2.32
N ASN A 12 -6.67 6.39 -1.97
CA ASN A 12 -6.02 6.13 -0.68
C ASN A 12 -6.96 6.42 0.51
N GLY A 13 -7.66 7.55 0.46
CA GLY A 13 -8.62 7.96 1.48
C GLY A 13 -9.79 7.00 1.60
N LEU A 14 -10.37 6.58 0.47
CA LEU A 14 -11.48 5.63 0.45
C LEU A 14 -11.09 4.27 1.02
N PHE A 15 -9.91 3.74 0.67
CA PHE A 15 -9.42 2.50 1.25
C PHE A 15 -9.24 2.61 2.77
N ALA A 16 -8.60 3.68 3.24
CA ALA A 16 -8.39 3.92 4.66
C ALA A 16 -9.72 4.02 5.43
N LEU A 17 -10.70 4.76 4.89
CA LEU A 17 -12.03 4.88 5.48
C LEU A 17 -12.75 3.53 5.56
N ASN A 18 -12.68 2.72 4.51
CA ASN A 18 -13.30 1.40 4.50
C ASN A 18 -12.66 0.45 5.53
N MET A 19 -11.33 0.50 5.69
CA MET A 19 -10.64 -0.27 6.73
C MET A 19 -11.06 0.15 8.14
N ILE A 20 -11.22 1.46 8.40
CA ILE A 20 -11.70 1.97 9.70
C ILE A 20 -13.15 1.54 9.93
N LYS A 21 -14.02 1.70 8.92
CA LYS A 21 -15.45 1.34 9.01
C LYS A 21 -15.68 -0.15 9.22
N ALA A 22 -14.75 -1.02 8.80
CA ALA A 22 -14.86 -2.45 9.06
C ALA A 22 -14.90 -2.79 10.55
N GLY A 23 -14.43 -1.89 11.44
CA GLY A 23 -14.55 -2.02 12.89
C GLY A 23 -13.77 -3.18 13.49
N GLN A 24 -12.92 -3.83 12.70
CA GLN A 24 -12.11 -4.98 13.13
C GLN A 24 -10.88 -4.51 13.91
N LYS A 25 -10.46 -5.32 14.89
CA LYS A 25 -9.19 -5.11 15.60
C LYS A 25 -7.97 -5.16 14.67
N THR A 26 -8.09 -5.90 13.56
CA THR A 26 -7.06 -6.05 12.53
C THR A 26 -7.73 -6.19 11.17
N ALA A 27 -7.24 -5.46 10.16
CA ALA A 27 -7.73 -5.52 8.79
C ALA A 27 -6.54 -5.64 7.84
N ILE A 28 -6.67 -6.48 6.81
CA ILE A 28 -5.64 -6.69 5.78
C ILE A 28 -6.15 -6.09 4.46
N LEU A 29 -5.34 -5.23 3.84
CA LEU A 29 -5.61 -4.67 2.52
C LEU A 29 -4.62 -5.26 1.52
N ILE A 30 -5.13 -5.97 0.52
CA ILE A 30 -4.35 -6.43 -0.64
C ILE A 30 -4.56 -5.43 -1.76
N THR A 31 -3.48 -4.83 -2.26
CA THR A 31 -3.55 -3.74 -3.23
C THR A 31 -2.26 -3.64 -4.05
N GLU A 32 -2.28 -2.84 -5.11
CA GLU A 32 -1.09 -2.58 -5.91
C GLU A 32 -0.01 -1.83 -5.12
N GLN A 33 1.26 -2.04 -5.45
CA GLN A 33 2.44 -1.42 -4.81
C GLN A 33 2.31 0.10 -4.63
N LYS A 34 1.70 0.80 -5.59
CA LYS A 34 1.52 2.26 -5.55
C LYS A 34 0.66 2.73 -4.35
N TYR A 35 -0.11 1.87 -3.71
CA TYR A 35 -0.93 2.23 -2.56
C TYR A 35 -0.26 1.93 -1.21
N ILE A 36 0.90 1.26 -1.21
CA ILE A 36 1.54 0.71 0.00
C ILE A 36 2.57 1.69 0.62
N GLY A 37 3.01 2.71 -0.12
CA GLY A 37 4.07 3.61 0.37
C GLY A 37 3.69 4.36 1.65
N LYS A 38 4.47 4.21 2.72
CA LYS A 38 4.20 4.81 4.06
C LYS A 38 3.83 6.31 4.00
N ASN A 39 4.56 7.08 3.20
CA ASN A 39 4.41 8.55 3.14
C ASN A 39 3.49 9.06 2.01
N THR A 40 2.99 8.17 1.16
CA THR A 40 2.27 8.57 -0.07
C THR A 40 1.01 7.75 -0.36
N GLY A 41 0.85 6.60 0.26
CA GLY A 41 -0.23 5.63 0.05
C GLY A 41 -1.32 5.66 1.11
N VAL A 42 -2.00 4.53 1.23
CA VAL A 42 -3.03 4.24 2.24
C VAL A 42 -2.53 4.42 3.67
N PRO A 43 -1.29 4.01 4.03
CA PRO A 43 -0.86 4.11 5.41
C PRO A 43 -0.81 5.56 5.94
N ARG A 44 -0.38 6.51 5.11
CA ARG A 44 -0.48 7.95 5.44
C ARG A 44 -1.92 8.40 5.66
N SER A 45 -2.87 7.93 4.83
CA SER A 45 -4.28 8.25 5.00
C SER A 45 -4.85 7.66 6.30
N LEU A 46 -4.48 6.44 6.65
CA LEU A 46 -4.84 5.80 7.91
C LEU A 46 -4.30 6.58 9.11
N ALA A 47 -3.02 6.95 9.08
CA ALA A 47 -2.40 7.75 10.14
C ALA A 47 -3.11 9.10 10.35
N LYS A 48 -3.48 9.77 9.25
CA LYS A 48 -4.24 11.03 9.30
C LYS A 48 -5.66 10.87 9.85
N LEU A 49 -6.35 9.80 9.51
CA LEU A 49 -7.75 9.59 9.92
C LEU A 49 -7.88 9.07 11.36
N THR A 50 -6.92 8.26 11.80
CA THR A 50 -6.96 7.62 13.13
C THR A 50 -6.11 8.33 14.17
N GLY A 51 -5.19 9.21 13.75
CA GLY A 51 -4.18 9.80 14.61
C GLY A 51 -3.14 8.79 15.13
N LYS A 52 -3.11 7.56 14.58
CA LYS A 52 -2.26 6.46 15.03
C LYS A 52 -1.44 5.91 13.87
N ASP A 53 -0.18 5.60 14.13
CA ASP A 53 0.73 5.01 13.15
C ASP A 53 0.86 3.48 13.33
N ASN A 54 -0.26 2.81 13.63
CA ASN A 54 -0.30 1.37 13.87
C ASN A 54 -0.66 0.61 12.60
N HIS A 55 0.24 0.59 11.63
CA HIS A 55 0.09 -0.18 10.40
C HIS A 55 1.38 -0.91 10.05
N ILE A 56 1.25 -2.02 9.33
CA ILE A 56 2.39 -2.78 8.80
C ILE A 56 2.20 -2.90 7.29
N SER A 57 3.20 -2.47 6.53
CA SER A 57 3.20 -2.53 5.07
C SER A 57 4.09 -3.67 4.59
N LEU A 58 3.48 -4.67 3.94
CA LEU A 58 4.16 -5.81 3.32
C LEU A 58 4.15 -5.66 1.81
N LEU A 59 5.33 -5.71 1.18
CA LEU A 59 5.49 -5.56 -0.27
C LEU A 59 6.09 -6.82 -0.88
N PHE A 60 5.39 -7.41 -1.86
CA PHE A 60 5.85 -8.58 -2.61
C PHE A 60 6.41 -8.14 -3.97
N LEU A 61 7.63 -8.56 -4.31
CA LEU A 61 8.31 -8.15 -5.55
C LEU A 61 9.07 -9.30 -6.21
N GLU A 62 9.12 -9.24 -7.54
CA GLU A 62 9.95 -10.14 -8.35
C GLU A 62 11.33 -9.55 -8.70
N LYS A 63 11.54 -8.25 -8.42
CA LYS A 63 12.76 -7.50 -8.73
C LYS A 63 13.13 -6.58 -7.57
N GLN A 64 14.41 -6.21 -7.48
CA GLN A 64 14.90 -5.31 -6.45
C GLN A 64 14.13 -3.97 -6.50
N PRO A 65 13.58 -3.50 -5.38
CA PRO A 65 12.85 -2.24 -5.36
C PRO A 65 13.80 -1.06 -5.53
N ASN A 66 13.44 -0.12 -6.41
CA ASN A 66 14.12 1.17 -6.52
C ASN A 66 13.84 2.11 -5.33
N ASN A 67 12.89 1.77 -4.44
CA ASN A 67 12.53 2.63 -3.32
C ASN A 67 11.90 1.84 -2.16
N GLN A 68 12.47 1.94 -0.97
CA GLN A 68 12.03 1.22 0.24
C GLN A 68 10.99 2.06 1.00
N GLN A 69 9.71 1.91 0.66
CA GLN A 69 8.60 2.58 1.35
C GLN A 69 7.63 1.61 2.05
N ALA A 70 8.10 0.42 2.41
CA ALA A 70 7.35 -0.62 3.13
C ALA A 70 8.15 -1.11 4.35
N ASP A 71 7.46 -1.70 5.34
CA ASP A 71 8.10 -2.27 6.55
C ASP A 71 8.84 -3.57 6.22
N TYR A 72 8.20 -4.42 5.43
CA TYR A 72 8.71 -5.72 5.05
C TYR A 72 8.61 -5.88 3.54
N ILE A 73 9.66 -6.44 2.96
CA ILE A 73 9.73 -6.70 1.52
C ILE A 73 10.02 -8.19 1.34
N TRP A 74 9.09 -8.88 0.70
CA TRP A 74 9.24 -10.25 0.29
C TRP A 74 9.66 -10.27 -1.19
N GLN A 75 10.90 -10.66 -1.44
CA GLN A 75 11.43 -10.77 -2.80
C GLN A 75 11.53 -12.22 -3.23
N THR A 76 10.98 -12.55 -4.39
CA THR A 76 11.13 -13.86 -5.03
C THR A 76 11.71 -13.70 -6.42
N ASN A 77 12.49 -14.68 -6.89
CA ASN A 77 12.64 -14.82 -8.32
C ASN A 77 11.26 -15.21 -8.87
N GLY A 78 10.69 -14.37 -9.74
CA GLY A 78 9.42 -14.69 -10.39
C GLY A 78 9.48 -16.03 -11.11
N PRO A 79 8.34 -16.67 -11.41
CA PRO A 79 8.33 -17.91 -12.17
C PRO A 79 9.12 -17.69 -13.47
N SER A 80 9.95 -18.67 -13.85
CA SER A 80 10.64 -18.69 -15.14
C SER A 80 9.56 -18.64 -16.23
N ARG A 81 9.28 -17.43 -16.74
CA ARG A 81 8.35 -17.28 -17.86
C ARG A 81 9.02 -17.98 -19.05
N PRO A 82 8.36 -18.94 -19.71
CA PRO A 82 8.85 -19.42 -20.99
C PRO A 82 8.98 -18.20 -21.92
N ALA A 83 10.08 -18.14 -22.66
CA ALA A 83 10.28 -17.09 -23.66
C ALA A 83 9.09 -17.11 -24.64
N PRO A 84 8.56 -15.94 -25.04
CA PRO A 84 7.50 -15.85 -26.04
C PRO A 84 7.95 -16.39 -27.40
#